data_AF-A0A815VYU0-F1
#
_entry.id   AF-A0A815VYU0-F1
#
_cell.length_a   1.000
_cell.length_b   1.000
_cell.length_c   1.000
_cell.angle_alpha   90.00
_cell.angle_beta   90.00
_cell.angle_gamma   90.00
#
_symmetry.space_group_name_H-M   'P 1'
#
loop_
_entity.id
_entity.type
_entity.pdbx_description
1 polymer ?
#
loop_
_entity_poly.entity_id
_entity_poly.type
_entity_poly.pdbx_seq_one_letter_code
_entity_poly.pdbx_strand_id
1 'polypeptide(L)'
;MNEEFKDYLTALSEKLKWFAHLSPKFIHLFSMNDAKELQKIVPTLDDGGLLFSELHLLKLKISNCIDMNEACDLMKRNNRYPRAQLVFKYLLTIPVSIATNERSFSKLKIIKNYLRTTMSNERLFHLMLYATEKDKLDQLDLAALASDWGKMKDRRIELSVCQH
;
A
#
# COMPACT_ATOMS: atom_id res chain seq x y z
N MET A 1 -8.55 -8.02 -17.47
CA MET A 1 -8.31 -7.41 -16.15
C MET A 1 -9.36 -8.05 -15.26
N ASN A 2 -8.93 -8.96 -14.40
CA ASN A 2 -9.82 -9.91 -13.72
C ASN A 2 -10.85 -9.16 -12.88
N GLU A 3 -12.14 -9.47 -13.07
CA GLU A 3 -13.24 -8.92 -12.27
C GLU A 3 -12.98 -9.06 -10.77
N GLU A 4 -12.36 -10.17 -10.36
CA GLU A 4 -11.91 -10.42 -8.99
C GLU A 4 -11.09 -9.28 -8.35
N PHE A 5 -10.28 -8.57 -9.14
CA PHE A 5 -9.47 -7.47 -8.60
C PHE A 5 -10.28 -6.17 -8.45
N LYS A 6 -11.27 -5.93 -9.32
CA LYS A 6 -12.21 -4.83 -9.14
C LYS A 6 -13.11 -5.08 -7.93
N ASP A 7 -13.53 -6.31 -7.72
CA ASP A 7 -14.31 -6.70 -6.55
C ASP A 7 -13.48 -6.55 -5.26
N TYR A 8 -12.19 -6.91 -5.30
CA TYR A 8 -11.26 -6.64 -4.21
C TYR A 8 -11.17 -5.13 -3.90
N LEU A 9 -10.96 -4.28 -4.91
CA LEU A 9 -10.86 -2.82 -4.71
C LEU A 9 -12.18 -2.23 -4.21
N THR A 10 -13.32 -2.75 -4.67
CA THR A 10 -14.65 -2.29 -4.25
C THR A 10 -14.88 -2.67 -2.79
N ALA A 11 -14.71 -3.94 -2.43
CA ALA A 11 -14.81 -4.44 -1.07
C ALA A 11 -13.82 -3.76 -0.12
N LEU A 12 -12.62 -3.47 -0.59
CA LEU A 12 -11.63 -2.70 0.16
C LEU A 12 -12.13 -1.27 0.35
N SER A 13 -12.59 -0.56 -0.69
CA SER A 13 -13.12 0.81 -0.56
C SER A 13 -14.29 0.89 0.42
N GLU A 14 -15.17 -0.12 0.44
CA GLU A 14 -16.26 -0.20 1.40
C GLU A 14 -15.75 -0.40 2.83
N LYS A 15 -14.75 -1.27 2.99
CA LYS A 15 -13.99 -1.43 4.24
C LYS A 15 -13.14 -0.22 4.58
N LEU A 16 -12.94 0.76 3.69
CA LEU A 16 -12.24 2.00 4.01
C LEU A 16 -13.23 3.14 4.33
N LYS A 17 -14.56 2.97 4.19
CA LYS A 17 -15.54 4.03 4.50
C LYS A 17 -15.43 4.55 5.93
N TRP A 18 -15.08 3.69 6.89
CA TRP A 18 -14.86 4.10 8.28
C TRP A 18 -13.58 4.94 8.47
N PHE A 19 -12.68 5.03 7.48
CA PHE A 19 -11.51 5.94 7.52
C PHE A 19 -11.95 7.39 7.64
N ALA A 20 -13.09 7.72 7.02
CA ALA A 20 -13.71 9.02 7.20
C ALA A 20 -13.88 9.30 8.69
N HIS A 21 -14.40 8.32 9.45
CA HIS A 21 -14.63 8.41 10.89
C HIS A 21 -13.38 8.44 11.76
N LEU A 22 -12.16 8.12 11.29
CA LEU A 22 -10.92 8.33 12.10
C LEU A 22 -10.20 9.65 11.80
N SER A 23 -10.64 10.38 10.79
CA SER A 23 -10.16 11.75 10.62
C SER A 23 -10.48 12.57 11.87
N PRO A 24 -9.58 13.48 12.34
CA PRO A 24 -9.85 14.41 13.44
C PRO A 24 -11.22 15.09 13.34
N LYS A 25 -11.68 15.37 12.12
CA LYS A 25 -12.98 16.00 11.83
C LYS A 25 -14.19 15.11 12.13
N PHE A 26 -14.04 13.78 12.03
CA PHE A 26 -15.13 12.81 12.12
C PHE A 26 -14.90 11.74 13.19
N ILE A 27 -13.83 11.85 13.99
CA ILE A 27 -13.52 10.95 15.12
C ILE A 27 -14.66 10.83 16.13
N HIS A 28 -15.60 11.77 16.11
CA HIS A 28 -16.82 11.73 16.90
C HIS A 28 -17.88 10.74 16.40
N LEU A 29 -17.85 10.35 15.12
CA LEU A 29 -18.72 9.35 14.51
C LEU A 29 -18.20 7.92 14.72
N PHE A 30 -16.98 7.77 15.24
CA PHE A 30 -16.38 6.48 15.49
C PHE A 30 -17.15 5.73 16.58
N SER A 31 -17.71 4.57 16.20
CA SER A 31 -18.54 3.74 17.07
C SER A 31 -17.79 2.52 17.62
N MET A 32 -18.35 1.90 18.66
CA MET A 32 -17.84 0.63 19.17
C MET A 32 -17.90 -0.49 18.12
N ASN A 33 -18.83 -0.41 17.16
CA ASN A 33 -18.90 -1.37 16.07
C ASN A 33 -17.70 -1.21 15.12
N ASP A 34 -17.30 0.03 14.82
CA ASP A 34 -16.11 0.31 13.99
C ASP A 34 -14.83 -0.22 14.66
N ALA A 35 -14.73 -0.12 15.98
CA ALA A 35 -13.61 -0.69 16.75
C ALA A 35 -13.54 -2.23 16.61
N LYS A 36 -14.68 -2.92 16.61
CA LYS A 36 -14.75 -4.38 16.42
C LYS A 36 -14.42 -4.78 14.98
N GLU A 37 -14.86 -4.01 13.99
CA GLU A 37 -14.47 -4.27 12.60
C GLU A 37 -12.96 -4.06 12.38
N LEU A 38 -12.38 -3.05 13.02
CA LEU A 38 -10.94 -2.81 13.03
C LEU A 38 -10.15 -3.98 13.62
N GLN A 39 -10.64 -4.57 14.70
CA GLN A 39 -10.03 -5.75 15.32
C GLN A 39 -9.95 -6.94 14.35
N LYS A 40 -10.91 -7.10 13.43
CA LYS A 40 -10.88 -8.18 12.43
C LYS A 40 -9.78 -7.97 11.38
N ILE A 41 -9.43 -6.71 11.10
CA ILE A 41 -8.45 -6.34 10.06
C ILE A 41 -7.03 -6.30 10.65
N VAL A 42 -6.91 -5.90 11.91
CA VAL A 42 -5.65 -5.71 12.62
C VAL A 42 -5.54 -6.82 13.69
N PRO A 43 -4.92 -7.97 13.36
CA PRO A 43 -4.87 -9.13 14.26
C PRO A 43 -4.05 -8.88 15.54
N THR A 44 -3.29 -7.78 15.61
CA THR A 44 -2.54 -7.33 16.78
C THR A 44 -3.35 -6.49 17.77
N LEU A 45 -4.66 -6.32 17.54
CA LEU A 45 -5.51 -5.52 18.40
C LEU A 45 -6.27 -6.41 19.41
N ASP A 46 -5.77 -6.43 20.64
CA ASP A 46 -6.24 -7.38 21.65
C ASP A 46 -7.67 -7.07 22.18
N ASP A 47 -8.04 -5.78 22.28
CA ASP A 47 -9.33 -5.34 22.85
C ASP A 47 -9.87 -4.06 22.19
N GLY A 48 -11.01 -4.18 21.52
CA GLY A 48 -11.71 -3.07 20.87
C GLY A 48 -12.31 -2.03 21.83
N GLY A 49 -12.62 -2.40 23.08
CA GLY A 49 -13.11 -1.47 24.10
C GLY A 49 -12.00 -0.57 24.64
N LEU A 50 -10.79 -1.12 24.79
CA LEU A 50 -9.61 -0.31 25.10
C LEU A 50 -9.22 0.59 23.93
N LEU A 51 -9.35 0.14 22.69
CA LEU A 51 -9.20 1.03 21.53
C LEU A 51 -10.21 2.19 21.57
N PHE A 52 -11.49 1.90 21.83
CA PHE A 52 -12.53 2.92 21.87
C PHE A 52 -12.24 3.97 22.96
N SER A 53 -11.85 3.54 24.16
CA SER A 53 -11.49 4.46 25.24
C SER A 53 -10.21 5.26 24.94
N GLU A 54 -9.16 4.65 24.38
CA GLU A 54 -7.96 5.37 23.95
C GLU A 54 -8.27 6.40 22.86
N LEU A 55 -9.07 6.06 21.85
CA LEU A 55 -9.50 6.98 20.81
C LEU A 55 -10.39 8.10 21.35
N HIS A 56 -11.24 7.80 22.34
CA HIS A 56 -12.06 8.80 23.00
C HIS A 56 -11.21 9.79 23.81
N LEU A 57 -10.18 9.30 24.52
CA LEU A 57 -9.21 10.15 25.21
C LEU A 57 -8.36 10.96 24.23
N LEU A 58 -7.97 10.34 23.11
CA LEU A 58 -7.24 11.01 22.04
C LEU A 58 -8.08 12.12 21.41
N LYS A 59 -9.40 11.92 21.22
CA LYS A 59 -10.34 12.94 20.73
C LYS A 59 -10.33 14.20 21.59
N LEU A 60 -10.30 14.07 22.92
CA LEU A 60 -10.22 15.23 23.83
C LEU A 60 -8.92 16.03 23.68
N LYS A 61 -7.88 15.40 23.13
CA LYS A 61 -6.56 16.02 22.90
C LYS A 61 -6.40 16.53 21.47
N ILE A 62 -7.03 15.86 20.50
CA ILE A 62 -7.07 16.17 19.06
C ILE A 62 -8.13 17.22 18.73
N SER A 63 -9.08 17.53 19.61
CA SER A 63 -10.07 18.61 19.38
C SER A 63 -9.44 19.98 19.12
N ASN A 64 -8.14 20.15 19.39
CA ASN A 64 -7.36 21.35 19.07
C ASN A 64 -6.50 21.22 17.79
N CYS A 65 -6.49 20.06 17.12
CA CYS A 65 -5.67 19.80 15.94
C CYS A 65 -6.47 19.99 14.66
N ILE A 66 -5.88 20.72 13.72
CA ILE A 66 -6.52 21.09 12.47
C ILE A 66 -6.14 20.10 11.35
N ASP A 67 -4.99 19.42 11.48
CA ASP A 67 -4.39 18.56 10.45
C ASP A 67 -3.94 17.18 10.97
N MET A 68 -3.94 16.19 10.07
CA MET A 68 -3.46 14.82 10.28
C MET A 68 -1.97 14.76 10.63
N ASN A 69 -1.16 15.70 10.14
CA ASN A 69 0.26 15.77 10.46
C ASN A 69 0.48 16.14 11.94
N GLU A 70 -0.28 17.10 12.44
CA GLU A 70 -0.23 17.52 13.84
C GLU A 70 -0.73 16.40 14.77
N ALA A 71 -1.79 15.69 14.37
CA ALA A 71 -2.24 14.49 15.07
C ALA A 71 -1.15 13.39 15.09
N CYS A 72 -0.44 13.18 13.98
CA CYS A 72 0.68 12.23 13.91
C CYS A 72 1.83 12.61 14.83
N ASP A 73 2.19 13.88 14.90
CA ASP A 73 3.26 14.36 15.78
C ASP A 73 2.88 14.24 17.26
N LEU A 74 1.61 14.51 17.61
CA LEU A 74 1.12 14.30 18.97
C LEU A 74 1.13 12.82 19.37
N MET A 75 0.79 11.92 18.44
CA MET A 75 0.87 10.47 18.66
C MET A 75 2.32 10.00 18.83
N LYS A 76 3.25 10.50 18.00
CA LYS A 76 4.69 10.19 18.13
C LYS A 76 5.27 10.67 19.46
N ARG A 77 4.84 11.85 19.93
CA ARG A 77 5.32 12.46 21.19
C ARG A 77 4.73 11.79 22.45
N ASN A 78 3.56 11.16 22.33
CA ASN A 78 2.87 10.55 23.47
C ASN A 78 2.65 9.05 23.21
N ASN A 79 3.54 8.20 23.73
CA ASN A 79 3.37 6.75 23.76
C ASN A 79 2.24 6.28 24.73
N ARG A 80 1.22 7.12 24.95
CA ARG A 80 0.13 6.89 25.90
C ARG A 80 -1.07 6.18 25.27
N TYR A 81 -1.12 6.10 23.94
CA TYR A 81 -2.22 5.50 23.19
C TYR A 81 -1.68 4.49 22.16
N PRO A 82 -1.07 3.38 22.61
CA PRO A 82 -0.40 2.44 21.73
C PRO A 82 -1.36 1.79 20.73
N ARG A 83 -2.61 1.54 21.09
CA ARG A 83 -3.60 0.90 20.22
C ARG A 83 -4.08 1.88 19.16
N ALA A 84 -4.40 3.11 19.58
CA ALA A 84 -4.77 4.17 18.64
C ALA A 84 -3.63 4.44 17.64
N GLN A 85 -2.39 4.57 18.12
CA GLN A 85 -1.23 4.80 17.26
C GLN A 85 -1.03 3.66 16.24
N LEU A 86 -1.21 2.42 16.67
CA LEU A 86 -1.13 1.26 15.80
C LEU A 86 -2.20 1.34 14.70
N VAL A 87 -3.47 1.58 15.06
CA VAL A 87 -4.55 1.76 14.08
C VAL A 87 -4.24 2.89 13.10
N PHE A 88 -3.78 4.05 13.57
CA PHE A 88 -3.39 5.16 12.69
C PHE A 88 -2.22 4.82 11.76
N LYS A 89 -1.26 4.00 12.21
CA LYS A 89 -0.16 3.54 11.35
C LYS A 89 -0.67 2.66 10.20
N TYR A 90 -1.55 1.71 10.49
CA TYR A 90 -2.21 0.91 9.45
C TYR A 90 -3.08 1.78 8.55
N LEU A 91 -3.80 2.74 9.14
CA LEU A 91 -4.62 3.74 8.44
C LEU A 91 -3.80 4.56 7.43
N LEU A 92 -2.56 4.94 7.74
CA LEU A 92 -1.74 5.69 6.79
C LEU A 92 -1.08 4.78 5.76
N THR A 93 -0.80 3.53 6.11
CA THR A 93 -0.10 2.58 5.23
C THR A 93 -1.02 1.98 4.16
N ILE A 94 -2.29 1.70 4.50
CA ILE A 94 -3.24 1.03 3.58
C ILE A 94 -3.59 1.93 2.38
N PRO A 95 -4.05 3.19 2.53
CA PRO A 95 -4.36 4.08 1.40
C PRO A 95 -3.14 4.38 0.54
N VAL A 96 -1.96 4.56 1.17
CA VAL A 96 -0.70 4.77 0.44
C VAL A 96 -0.34 3.55 -0.40
N SER A 97 -0.51 2.33 0.15
CA SER A 97 -0.32 1.09 -0.61
C SER A 97 -1.30 0.97 -1.77
N ILE A 98 -2.58 1.34 -1.57
CA ILE A 98 -3.60 1.28 -2.62
C ILE A 98 -3.30 2.27 -3.73
N ALA A 99 -3.03 3.53 -3.41
CA ALA A 99 -2.68 4.55 -4.40
C ALA A 99 -1.40 4.19 -5.18
N THR A 100 -0.43 3.58 -4.49
CA THR A 100 0.79 3.07 -5.13
C THR A 100 0.46 1.93 -6.09
N ASN A 101 -0.38 0.98 -5.66
CA ASN A 101 -0.84 -0.12 -6.51
C ASN A 101 -1.64 0.38 -7.71
N GLU A 102 -2.61 1.28 -7.54
CA GLU A 102 -3.37 1.90 -8.63
C GLU A 102 -2.47 2.62 -9.63
N ARG A 103 -1.48 3.38 -9.14
CA ARG A 103 -0.48 4.02 -9.99
C ARG A 103 0.34 2.99 -10.77
N SER A 104 0.80 1.92 -10.13
CA SER A 104 1.51 0.81 -10.78
C SER A 104 0.64 0.09 -11.82
N PHE A 105 -0.65 -0.11 -11.54
CA PHE A 105 -1.61 -0.69 -12.50
C PHE A 105 -1.92 0.25 -13.67
N SER A 106 -1.93 1.57 -13.44
CA SER A 106 -2.05 2.55 -14.52
C SER A 106 -0.85 2.48 -15.47
N LYS A 107 0.37 2.41 -14.91
CA LYS A 107 1.59 2.14 -15.70
C LYS A 107 1.49 0.82 -16.46
N LEU A 108 1.03 -0.26 -15.81
CA LEU A 108 0.83 -1.56 -16.45
C LEU A 108 -0.15 -1.50 -17.63
N LYS A 109 -1.26 -0.77 -17.47
CA LYS A 109 -2.25 -0.56 -18.54
C LYS A 109 -1.64 0.19 -19.71
N ILE A 110 -0.82 1.21 -19.46
CA ILE A 110 -0.08 1.94 -20.50
C ILE A 110 0.92 1.01 -21.19
N ILE A 111 1.72 0.23 -20.45
CA ILE A 111 2.68 -0.73 -21.01
C ILE A 111 1.97 -1.76 -21.90
N LYS A 112 0.85 -2.33 -21.43
CA LYS A 112 0.02 -3.27 -22.21
C LYS A 112 -0.55 -2.64 -23.47
N ASN A 113 -1.10 -1.43 -23.39
CA ASN A 113 -1.68 -0.75 -24.54
C ASN A 113 -0.63 -0.31 -25.56
N TYR A 114 0.51 0.22 -25.09
CA TYR A 114 1.61 0.67 -25.93
C TYR A 114 2.24 -0.50 -26.69
N LEU A 115 2.44 -1.64 -26.01
CA LEU A 115 3.04 -2.82 -26.61
C LEU A 115 2.05 -3.66 -27.43
N ARG A 116 0.73 -3.46 -27.28
CA ARG A 116 -0.34 -4.10 -28.07
C ARG A 116 -0.13 -5.63 -28.24
N THR A 117 0.35 -6.32 -27.20
CA THR A 117 0.90 -7.69 -27.32
C THR A 117 0.11 -8.78 -26.59
N THR A 118 0.04 -9.96 -27.22
CA THR A 118 0.00 -11.31 -26.62
C THR A 118 1.33 -11.63 -25.91
N MET A 119 1.72 -10.82 -24.91
CA MET A 119 2.95 -11.07 -24.15
C MET A 119 2.73 -12.12 -23.07
N SER A 120 3.75 -12.94 -22.80
CA SER A 120 3.72 -13.86 -21.65
C SER A 120 3.67 -13.08 -20.32
N ASN A 121 2.98 -13.65 -19.33
CA ASN A 121 2.84 -13.05 -18.00
C ASN A 121 4.19 -12.79 -17.33
N GLU A 122 5.18 -13.65 -17.60
CA GLU A 122 6.52 -13.55 -17.03
C GLU A 122 7.27 -12.31 -17.51
N ARG A 123 7.34 -12.08 -18.83
CA ARG A 123 7.97 -10.86 -19.38
C ARG A 123 7.22 -9.60 -18.95
N LEU A 124 5.90 -9.68 -18.77
CA LEU A 124 5.10 -8.56 -18.27
C LEU A 124 5.43 -8.23 -16.82
N PHE A 125 5.56 -9.26 -15.97
CA PHE A 125 5.94 -9.10 -14.57
C PHE A 125 7.31 -8.42 -14.44
N HIS A 126 8.30 -8.84 -15.22
CA HIS A 126 9.63 -8.21 -15.22
C HIS A 126 9.59 -6.73 -15.65
N LEU A 127 8.82 -6.38 -16.68
CA LEU A 127 8.65 -4.97 -17.08
C LEU A 127 7.98 -4.14 -15.99
N MET A 128 6.99 -4.72 -15.30
CA MET A 128 6.27 -4.02 -14.24
C MET A 128 7.18 -3.81 -13.01
N LEU A 129 7.99 -4.81 -12.68
CA LEU A 129 9.02 -4.71 -11.64
C LEU A 129 10.02 -3.60 -11.97
N TYR A 130 10.52 -3.56 -13.22
CA TYR A 130 11.41 -2.51 -13.70
C TYR A 130 10.76 -1.11 -13.60
N ALA A 131 9.49 -0.97 -14.00
CA ALA A 131 8.78 0.30 -13.96
C ALA A 131 8.46 0.80 -12.53
N THR A 132 8.43 -0.12 -11.55
CA THR A 132 8.22 0.17 -10.13
C THR A 132 9.53 0.55 -9.45
N GLU A 133 10.61 -0.16 -9.78
CA GLU A 133 11.95 0.04 -9.22
C GLU A 133 12.82 0.99 -10.05
N LYS A 134 12.20 1.74 -10.96
CA LYS A 134 12.89 2.65 -11.88
C LYS A 134 13.82 3.62 -11.14
N ASP A 135 13.40 4.18 -10.01
CA ASP A 135 14.20 5.14 -9.25
C ASP A 135 15.48 4.52 -8.67
N LYS A 136 15.48 3.21 -8.39
CA LYS A 136 16.68 2.46 -7.95
C LYS A 136 17.52 2.02 -9.15
N LEU A 137 16.87 1.68 -10.26
CA LEU A 137 17.52 1.34 -11.53
C LEU A 137 18.25 2.53 -12.17
N ASP A 138 17.71 3.73 -12.03
CA ASP A 138 18.35 4.96 -12.53
C ASP A 138 19.63 5.30 -11.73
N GLN A 139 19.82 4.69 -10.55
CA GLN A 139 21.05 4.80 -9.74
C GLN A 139 22.08 3.70 -10.04
N LEU A 140 21.69 2.66 -10.80
CA LEU A 140 22.58 1.56 -11.16
C LEU A 140 23.49 1.97 -12.33
N ASP A 141 24.78 1.74 -12.19
CA ASP A 141 25.72 1.88 -13.30
C ASP A 141 25.54 0.71 -14.28
N LEU A 142 24.76 0.97 -15.33
CA LEU A 142 24.50 0.01 -16.39
C LEU A 142 25.79 -0.41 -17.12
N ALA A 143 26.82 0.43 -17.16
CA ALA A 143 28.09 0.10 -17.81
C ALA A 143 28.89 -0.90 -16.95
N ALA A 144 28.94 -0.69 -15.63
CA ALA A 144 29.53 -1.65 -14.70
C ALA A 144 28.78 -3.00 -14.74
N LEU A 145 27.44 -2.96 -14.71
CA LEU A 145 26.61 -4.15 -14.81
C LEU A 145 26.84 -4.92 -16.13
N ALA A 146 26.93 -4.22 -17.27
CA ALA A 146 27.20 -4.83 -18.56
C ALA A 146 28.62 -5.42 -18.64
N SER A 147 29.61 -4.78 -18.00
CA SER A 147 30.97 -5.30 -17.89
C SER A 147 31.00 -6.60 -17.07
N ASP A 148 30.30 -6.62 -15.93
CA ASP A 148 30.24 -7.80 -15.07
C ASP A 148 29.45 -8.94 -15.70
N TRP A 149 28.36 -8.62 -16.40
CA TRP A 149 27.62 -9.59 -17.22
C TRP A 149 28.50 -10.15 -18.35
N GLY A 150 29.30 -9.30 -19.01
CA GLY A 150 30.23 -9.71 -20.07
C GLY A 150 31.32 -10.68 -19.58
N LYS A 151 31.69 -10.61 -18.29
CA LYS A 151 32.64 -11.53 -17.63
C LYS A 151 32.02 -12.89 -17.26
N MET A 152 30.70 -13.03 -17.27
CA MET A 152 30.05 -14.31 -17.00
C MET A 152 30.33 -15.29 -18.15
N LYS A 153 30.74 -16.53 -17.81
CA LYS A 153 31.21 -17.54 -18.77
C LYS A 153 30.11 -18.14 -19.64
N ASP A 154 28.85 -18.08 -19.21
CA ASP A 154 27.74 -18.69 -19.93
C ASP A 154 26.77 -17.61 -20.43
N ARG A 155 26.89 -17.28 -21.72
CA ARG A 155 26.23 -16.14 -22.37
C ARG A 155 25.14 -16.54 -23.36
N ARG A 156 24.94 -17.84 -23.59
CA ARG A 156 23.98 -18.34 -24.58
C ARG A 156 22.66 -18.66 -23.89
N ILE A 157 21.65 -17.85 -24.16
CA ILE A 157 20.26 -18.27 -24.00
C ILE A 157 19.96 -19.17 -25.19
N GLU A 158 19.81 -20.47 -24.94
CA GLU A 158 19.42 -21.43 -25.97
C GLU A 158 17.96 -21.16 -26.32
N LEU A 159 17.74 -20.41 -27.41
CA LEU A 159 16.41 -20.18 -27.94
C LEU A 159 15.97 -21.45 -28.65
N SER A 160 15.30 -22.35 -27.93
CA SER A 160 14.55 -23.44 -28.53
C SER A 160 13.37 -22.82 -29.30
N VAL A 161 13.57 -22.56 -30.59
CA VAL A 161 12.47 -22.22 -31.49
C VAL A 161 11.62 -23.48 -31.62
N CYS A 162 10.48 -23.53 -30.94
CA CYS A 162 9.46 -24.53 -31.21
C CYS A 162 8.98 -24.32 -32.64
N GLN A 163 9.50 -25.12 -33.58
CA GLN A 163 8.92 -25.26 -34.91
C GLN A 163 7.53 -25.88 -34.73
N HIS A 164 6.51 -25.13 -35.12
CA HIS A 164 5.14 -25.61 -35.26
C HIS A 164 4.97 -26.16 -36.68
#